data_AF-A0A7W1G5W1-F1
#
_entry.id   AF-A0A7W1G5W1-F1
#
_cell.length_a   1.000
_cell.length_b   1.000
_cell.length_c   1.000
_cell.angle_alpha   90.00
_cell.angle_beta   90.00
_cell.angle_gamma   90.00
#
_symmetry.space_group_name_H-M   'P 1'
#
loop_
_entity.id
_entity.type
_entity.pdbx_description
1 polymer ?
#
loop_
_entity_poly.entity_id
_entity_poly.type
_entity_poly.pdbx_seq_one_letter_code
_entity_poly.pdbx_strand_id
1 'polypeptide(L)'
;MSTHGTFTDRDGQPGIDQKIVDRFFADAAAYDAWWKLAEAKPAEVLPLGDATLGALAAVDAIKAKIDDWFARCRLAGYDQRAQQALNKTEKDYLAIASQDLAITTDEIRAFPLAHVRANAPLPLDGAVNPFWSDAIALLRTLAISPLLGDGKQTLDESEWKQLQGRFAATRAWVAAKTGAPIEKLGRVRVRALLASAVRARIQDLIARDLLFAVEYDAITPVEKLVRLHRDLYRLLHNFVNFADFYSKDRLSVFQAGKLYLDSRTCELAVRVENPDKHAALAGLSKIYLAYCECTRIATGEKMTVAAGFTAGDSDNLLVGRNGIFYDRKGRDWDATIVKVIENPISIRQAFWAPYKRAIRFVEDMVAKRAAAADQASDAKLTTGITTTAAAAETGKPPVQKPKLDLTLITGIGVAIGGIATALSGFLLALFGLGKWMPLGFGALVLGISLPSMVIAALKLRQRNLGPILDANGWAVNGRAKINIPFGGSLTALPKLPEHSKRSMVDPYADKKRPWMLYTILTVLVLAAGWMVYDRIANHRWWWDRLFNPTPTTETKVTVDIKTTPAEATGTGSATAAVTH
;
A
#
# COMPACT_ATOMS: atom_id res chain seq x y z
N MET A 1 10.79 -12.98 -41.30
CA MET A 1 10.99 -12.33 -39.98
C MET A 1 11.97 -11.17 -40.03
N SER A 2 13.24 -11.36 -40.36
CA SER A 2 14.26 -10.28 -40.37
C SER A 2 13.99 -9.11 -41.33
N THR A 3 13.22 -9.34 -42.41
CA THR A 3 12.94 -8.32 -43.43
C THR A 3 11.54 -7.70 -43.32
N HIS A 4 10.56 -8.45 -42.82
CA HIS A 4 9.13 -8.09 -42.85
C HIS A 4 8.42 -8.21 -41.49
N GLY A 5 9.17 -8.51 -40.42
CA GLY A 5 8.61 -8.70 -39.09
C GLY A 5 7.90 -10.04 -38.91
N THR A 6 7.07 -10.08 -37.87
CA THR A 6 6.36 -11.25 -37.36
C THR A 6 4.90 -10.89 -37.06
N PHE A 7 4.03 -11.88 -37.06
CA PHE A 7 2.66 -11.78 -36.58
C PHE A 7 2.50 -12.69 -35.36
N THR A 8 1.88 -12.22 -34.28
CA THR A 8 1.72 -13.02 -33.06
C THR A 8 0.70 -14.13 -33.27
N ASP A 9 1.13 -15.37 -33.06
CA ASP A 9 0.28 -16.55 -33.16
C ASP A 9 -0.54 -16.77 -31.88
N ARG A 10 -1.51 -17.69 -31.90
CA ARG A 10 -2.46 -17.96 -30.80
C ARG A 10 -1.77 -18.48 -29.54
N ASP A 11 -0.61 -19.12 -29.68
CA ASP A 11 0.25 -19.57 -28.57
C ASP A 11 1.10 -18.43 -27.98
N GLY A 12 1.00 -17.22 -28.53
CA GLY A 12 1.76 -16.04 -28.14
C GLY A 12 3.15 -15.95 -28.78
N GLN A 13 3.53 -16.90 -29.63
CA GLN A 13 4.83 -16.93 -30.30
C GLN A 13 4.84 -16.08 -31.58
N PRO A 14 6.02 -15.58 -32.02
CA PRO A 14 6.13 -14.88 -33.28
C PRO A 14 6.03 -15.85 -34.48
N GLY A 15 4.99 -15.67 -35.30
CA GLY A 15 4.75 -16.39 -36.55
C GLY A 15 4.77 -15.49 -37.78
N ILE A 16 4.24 -16.00 -38.90
CA ILE A 16 4.03 -15.28 -40.16
C ILE A 16 2.64 -15.59 -40.70
N ASP A 17 1.95 -14.58 -41.21
CA ASP A 17 0.65 -14.73 -41.86
C ASP A 17 0.76 -14.65 -43.38
N GLN A 18 -0.35 -14.89 -44.08
CA GLN A 18 -0.39 -14.84 -45.55
C GLN A 18 0.04 -13.46 -46.09
N LYS A 19 -0.29 -12.37 -45.39
CA LYS A 19 0.05 -11.01 -45.79
C LYS A 19 1.56 -10.76 -45.76
N ILE A 20 2.24 -11.22 -44.71
CA ILE A 20 3.71 -11.13 -44.61
C ILE A 20 4.37 -11.92 -45.73
N VAL A 21 3.88 -13.12 -46.02
CA VAL A 21 4.40 -13.98 -47.10
C VAL A 21 4.24 -13.31 -48.46
N ASP A 22 3.04 -12.80 -48.77
CA ASP A 22 2.78 -12.16 -50.05
C ASP A 22 3.60 -10.88 -50.24
N ARG A 23 3.73 -10.07 -49.18
CA ARG A 23 4.58 -8.88 -49.22
C ARG A 23 6.05 -9.24 -49.46
N PHE A 24 6.55 -10.26 -48.77
CA PHE A 24 7.92 -10.74 -48.97
C PHE A 24 8.17 -11.16 -50.43
N PHE A 25 7.28 -11.96 -51.02
CA PHE A 25 7.47 -12.40 -52.41
C PHE A 25 7.23 -11.28 -53.43
N ALA A 26 6.37 -10.30 -53.13
CA ALA A 26 6.20 -9.10 -53.96
C ALA A 26 7.48 -8.24 -53.98
N ASP A 27 8.06 -7.96 -52.80
CA ASP A 27 9.31 -7.21 -52.70
C ASP A 27 10.49 -7.98 -53.34
N ALA A 28 10.49 -9.32 -53.26
CA ALA A 28 11.53 -10.17 -53.85
C ALA A 28 11.47 -10.08 -55.38
N ALA A 29 10.26 -10.16 -55.95
CA ALA A 29 10.04 -10.00 -57.38
C ALA A 29 10.41 -8.59 -57.87
N ALA A 30 10.06 -7.55 -57.10
CA ALA A 30 10.43 -6.18 -57.40
C ALA A 30 11.96 -5.98 -57.40
N TYR A 31 12.67 -6.53 -56.41
CA TYR A 31 14.12 -6.47 -56.32
C TYR A 31 14.81 -7.20 -57.49
N ASP A 32 14.32 -8.39 -57.88
CA ASP A 32 14.85 -9.11 -59.05
C ASP A 32 14.56 -8.37 -60.36
N ALA A 33 13.37 -7.80 -60.51
CA ALA A 33 13.00 -6.99 -61.68
C ALA A 33 13.89 -5.75 -61.80
N TRP A 34 14.19 -5.06 -60.70
CA TRP A 34 15.11 -3.94 -60.67
C TRP A 34 16.53 -4.33 -61.10
N TRP A 35 17.05 -5.48 -60.65
CA TRP A 35 18.35 -6.00 -61.10
C TRP A 35 18.38 -6.36 -62.58
N LYS A 36 17.28 -6.91 -63.11
CA LYS A 36 17.17 -7.23 -64.54
C LYS A 36 17.29 -5.99 -65.44
N LEU A 37 16.88 -4.80 -64.97
CA LEU A 37 17.07 -3.55 -65.72
C LEU A 37 18.55 -3.21 -65.93
N ALA A 38 19.39 -3.44 -64.92
CA ALA A 38 20.84 -3.24 -65.02
C ALA A 38 21.51 -4.32 -65.88
N GLU A 39 21.10 -5.57 -65.72
CA GLU A 39 21.62 -6.71 -66.49
C GLU A 39 21.22 -6.66 -67.98
N ALA A 40 20.15 -5.96 -68.34
CA ALA A 40 19.75 -5.74 -69.72
C ALA A 40 20.68 -4.77 -70.48
N LYS A 41 21.37 -3.88 -69.75
CA LYS A 41 22.32 -2.90 -70.30
C LYS A 41 23.61 -2.85 -69.48
N PRO A 42 24.36 -3.97 -69.39
CA PRO A 42 25.45 -4.11 -68.43
C PRO A 42 26.59 -3.13 -68.72
N ALA A 43 26.93 -2.89 -69.98
CA ALA A 43 28.00 -1.95 -70.34
C ALA A 43 27.71 -0.49 -69.94
N GLU A 44 26.44 -0.08 -69.88
CA GLU A 44 26.03 1.28 -69.51
C GLU A 44 25.76 1.42 -68.01
N VAL A 45 25.08 0.45 -67.40
CA VAL A 45 24.61 0.53 -66.00
C VAL A 45 25.61 -0.11 -65.04
N LEU A 46 26.32 -1.15 -65.46
CA LEU A 46 27.30 -1.91 -64.68
C LEU A 46 28.67 -1.96 -65.39
N PRO A 47 29.32 -0.82 -65.68
CA PRO A 47 30.56 -0.77 -66.47
C PRO A 47 31.71 -1.60 -65.89
N LEU A 48 31.66 -1.95 -64.60
CA LEU A 48 32.64 -2.81 -63.91
C LEU A 48 32.01 -4.12 -63.38
N GLY A 49 30.86 -4.52 -63.92
CA GLY A 49 30.10 -5.68 -63.44
C GLY A 49 29.73 -5.53 -61.96
N ASP A 50 29.98 -6.57 -61.16
CA ASP A 50 29.68 -6.59 -59.72
C ASP A 50 30.47 -5.54 -58.92
N ALA A 51 31.63 -5.07 -59.42
CA ALA A 51 32.44 -4.05 -58.76
C ALA A 51 31.89 -2.61 -58.94
N THR A 52 30.92 -2.41 -59.85
CA THR A 52 30.39 -1.08 -60.20
C THR A 52 29.86 -0.32 -58.98
N LEU A 53 29.10 -0.98 -58.09
CA LEU A 53 28.52 -0.33 -56.92
C LEU A 53 29.58 0.11 -55.91
N GLY A 54 30.65 -0.69 -55.74
CA GLY A 54 31.79 -0.32 -54.88
C GLY A 54 32.57 0.86 -55.47
N ALA A 55 32.78 0.86 -56.78
CA ALA A 55 33.42 1.98 -57.48
C ALA A 55 32.60 3.27 -57.42
N LEU A 56 31.27 3.17 -57.57
CA LEU A 56 30.36 4.32 -57.42
C LEU A 56 30.43 4.88 -55.99
N ALA A 57 30.40 4.02 -54.97
CA ALA A 57 30.52 4.44 -53.58
C ALA A 57 31.85 5.16 -53.31
N ALA A 58 32.95 4.68 -53.89
CA ALA A 58 34.26 5.33 -53.82
C ALA A 58 34.26 6.73 -54.46
N VAL A 59 33.64 6.87 -55.62
CA VAL A 59 33.47 8.15 -56.32
C VAL A 59 32.64 9.11 -55.47
N ASP A 60 31.47 8.67 -55.00
CA ASP A 60 30.54 9.52 -54.27
C ASP A 60 31.08 9.95 -52.89
N ALA A 61 31.87 9.10 -52.22
CA ALA A 61 32.46 9.39 -50.91
C ALA A 61 33.39 10.62 -50.91
N ILE A 62 34.12 10.85 -52.00
CA ILE A 62 35.09 11.96 -52.13
C ILE A 62 34.65 13.01 -53.16
N LYS A 63 33.53 12.81 -53.84
CA LYS A 63 33.06 13.64 -54.96
C LYS A 63 33.07 15.13 -54.63
N ALA A 64 32.39 15.51 -53.55
CA ALA A 64 32.25 16.90 -53.14
C ALA A 64 33.61 17.57 -52.89
N LYS A 65 34.58 16.81 -52.39
CA LYS A 65 35.90 17.31 -52.05
C LYS A 65 36.78 17.48 -53.30
N ILE A 66 36.68 16.58 -54.27
CA ILE A 66 37.34 16.73 -55.57
C ILE A 66 36.73 17.90 -56.36
N ASP A 67 35.39 18.04 -56.34
CA ASP A 67 34.70 19.16 -56.99
C ASP A 67 35.10 20.51 -56.37
N ASP A 68 35.17 20.62 -55.03
CA ASP A 68 35.69 21.80 -54.32
C ASP A 68 37.14 22.10 -54.72
N TRP A 69 38.00 21.09 -54.76
CA TRP A 69 39.40 21.28 -55.11
C TRP A 69 39.58 21.80 -56.55
N PHE A 70 38.90 21.22 -57.54
CA PHE A 70 38.93 21.74 -58.91
C PHE A 70 38.31 23.14 -59.01
N ALA A 71 37.24 23.44 -58.25
CA ALA A 71 36.67 24.79 -58.19
C ALA A 71 37.68 25.82 -57.68
N ARG A 72 38.47 25.49 -56.65
CA ARG A 72 39.57 26.33 -56.15
C ARG A 72 40.69 26.48 -57.18
N CYS A 73 41.03 25.43 -57.92
CA CYS A 73 42.03 25.51 -58.99
C CYS A 73 41.59 26.44 -60.13
N ARG A 74 40.30 26.41 -60.50
CA ARG A 74 39.72 27.36 -61.46
C ARG A 74 39.76 28.80 -60.95
N LEU A 75 39.40 29.03 -59.68
CA LEU A 75 39.43 30.36 -59.07
C LEU A 75 40.87 30.91 -58.99
N ALA A 76 41.85 30.07 -58.66
CA ALA A 76 43.27 30.43 -58.67
C ALA A 76 43.78 30.78 -60.08
N GLY A 77 43.22 30.15 -61.13
CA GLY A 77 43.51 30.51 -62.52
C GLY A 77 42.83 31.79 -62.99
N TYR A 78 41.72 32.19 -62.37
CA TYR A 78 41.00 33.43 -62.68
C TYR A 78 41.65 34.67 -62.03
N ASP A 79 41.98 34.60 -60.73
CA ASP A 79 42.73 35.66 -60.04
C ASP A 79 43.91 35.05 -59.26
N GLN A 80 45.13 35.35 -59.71
CA GLN A 80 46.36 34.85 -59.08
C GLN A 80 46.50 35.33 -57.62
N ARG A 81 45.90 36.46 -57.25
CA ARG A 81 45.89 36.95 -55.86
C ARG A 81 45.09 36.03 -54.94
N ALA A 82 44.08 35.33 -55.46
CA ALA A 82 43.28 34.38 -54.69
C ALA A 82 44.07 33.09 -54.38
N GLN A 83 45.08 32.71 -55.16
CA GLN A 83 45.81 31.45 -55.00
C GLN A 83 46.44 31.30 -53.59
N GLN A 84 46.98 32.38 -53.03
CA GLN A 84 47.56 32.36 -51.68
C GLN A 84 46.48 32.17 -50.62
N ALA A 85 45.32 32.81 -50.77
CA ALA A 85 44.20 32.70 -49.83
C ALA A 85 43.44 31.36 -49.92
N LEU A 86 43.53 30.67 -51.06
CA LEU A 86 42.91 29.37 -51.29
C LEU A 86 43.71 28.20 -50.70
N ASN A 87 44.99 28.43 -50.41
CA ASN A 87 45.84 27.56 -49.62
C ASN A 87 45.89 28.07 -48.17
N LYS A 88 46.17 27.17 -47.22
CA LYS A 88 46.29 27.57 -45.81
C LYS A 88 47.56 28.37 -45.58
N THR A 89 47.49 29.36 -44.70
CA THR A 89 48.62 30.23 -44.34
C THR A 89 49.52 29.55 -43.32
N GLU A 90 50.76 29.99 -43.20
CA GLU A 90 51.71 29.48 -42.19
C GLU A 90 51.13 29.53 -40.77
N LYS A 91 50.35 30.57 -40.46
CA LYS A 91 49.65 30.72 -39.18
C LYS A 91 48.64 29.59 -38.90
N ASP A 92 47.98 29.07 -39.93
CA ASP A 92 47.04 27.94 -39.81
C ASP A 92 47.77 26.62 -39.50
N TYR A 93 48.99 26.43 -40.03
CA TYR A 93 49.82 25.25 -39.75
C TYR A 93 50.42 25.31 -38.35
N LEU A 94 50.87 26.49 -37.91
CA LEU A 94 51.39 26.70 -36.55
C LEU A 94 50.34 26.45 -35.46
N ALA A 95 49.08 26.78 -35.73
CA ALA A 95 47.97 26.52 -34.80
C ALA A 95 47.70 25.02 -34.60
N ILE A 96 47.93 24.20 -35.63
CA ILE A 96 47.79 22.73 -35.54
C ILE A 96 49.04 22.11 -34.93
N ALA A 97 50.23 22.60 -35.29
CA ALA A 97 51.51 22.11 -34.77
C ALA A 97 51.69 22.37 -33.25
N SER A 98 50.93 23.32 -32.68
CA SER A 98 50.88 23.55 -31.23
C SER A 98 50.06 22.53 -30.44
N GLN A 99 49.35 21.62 -31.12
CA GLN A 99 48.65 20.48 -30.52
C GLN A 99 49.43 19.18 -30.76
N ASP A 100 49.15 18.15 -29.96
CA ASP A 100 49.84 16.85 -30.04
C ASP A 100 49.59 16.23 -31.43
N LEU A 101 50.66 16.05 -32.22
CA LEU A 101 50.64 15.60 -33.62
C LEU A 101 50.31 14.10 -33.76
N ALA A 102 49.47 13.56 -32.87
CA ALA A 102 48.91 12.24 -32.99
C ALA A 102 48.07 12.19 -34.29
N ILE A 103 48.35 11.18 -35.11
CA ILE A 103 47.82 10.93 -36.46
C ILE A 103 46.32 10.58 -36.41
N THR A 104 45.50 11.48 -35.89
CA THR A 104 44.04 11.39 -35.80
C THR A 104 43.50 12.81 -35.73
N THR A 105 43.15 13.43 -36.85
CA THR A 105 42.68 14.83 -36.80
C THR A 105 41.66 15.16 -37.90
N ASP A 106 40.40 15.34 -37.49
CA ASP A 106 39.36 16.03 -38.26
C ASP A 106 39.78 17.47 -38.66
N GLU A 107 40.80 18.03 -38.01
CA GLU A 107 41.32 19.38 -38.27
C GLU A 107 41.87 19.55 -39.69
N ILE A 108 42.58 18.55 -40.22
CA ILE A 108 43.12 18.58 -41.59
C ILE A 108 42.08 18.16 -42.64
N ARG A 109 40.92 17.64 -42.25
CA ARG A 109 39.83 17.27 -43.17
C ARG A 109 39.36 18.45 -44.02
N ALA A 110 39.33 19.65 -43.42
CA ALA A 110 38.92 20.88 -44.07
C ALA A 110 39.94 21.40 -45.11
N PHE A 111 41.19 20.96 -45.05
CA PHE A 111 42.26 21.44 -45.93
C PHE A 111 42.03 20.98 -47.37
N PRO A 112 42.53 21.71 -48.39
CA PRO A 112 42.47 21.26 -49.78
C PRO A 112 43.02 19.83 -49.96
N LEU A 113 42.55 19.10 -50.98
CA LEU A 113 43.03 17.74 -51.26
C LEU A 113 44.51 17.69 -51.62
N ALA A 114 44.97 18.69 -52.36
CA ALA A 114 46.36 18.89 -52.72
C ALA A 114 46.60 20.41 -52.80
N HIS A 115 47.86 20.81 -52.90
CA HIS A 115 48.20 22.22 -53.05
C HIS A 115 47.48 22.85 -54.25
N VAL A 116 46.69 23.90 -54.03
CA VAL A 116 45.88 24.55 -55.06
C VAL A 116 46.77 25.42 -55.95
N ARG A 117 46.74 25.19 -57.27
CA ARG A 117 47.39 26.03 -58.30
C ARG A 117 46.49 26.11 -59.53
N ALA A 118 46.68 27.14 -60.35
CA ALA A 118 45.95 27.29 -61.60
C ALA A 118 46.16 26.07 -62.51
N ASN A 119 45.05 25.51 -63.03
CA ASN A 119 45.03 24.36 -63.96
C ASN A 119 45.85 23.13 -63.49
N ALA A 120 45.96 22.90 -62.19
CA ALA A 120 46.72 21.77 -61.66
C ALA A 120 45.96 20.44 -61.82
N PRO A 121 46.66 19.34 -62.17
CA PRO A 121 46.09 18.00 -62.11
C PRO A 121 46.10 17.49 -60.66
N LEU A 122 45.07 16.75 -60.25
CA LEU A 122 44.98 16.21 -58.88
C LEU A 122 45.97 15.04 -58.72
N PRO A 123 46.95 15.09 -57.81
CA PRO A 123 47.78 13.93 -57.50
C PRO A 123 46.93 12.81 -56.87
N LEU A 124 47.15 11.59 -57.33
CA LEU A 124 46.48 10.38 -56.83
C LEU A 124 47.32 9.60 -55.81
N ASP A 125 48.52 10.08 -55.52
CA ASP A 125 49.47 9.51 -54.56
C ASP A 125 50.43 10.59 -54.03
N GLY A 126 51.04 10.35 -52.87
CA GLY A 126 52.06 11.20 -52.26
C GLY A 126 51.53 12.53 -51.75
N ALA A 127 51.55 13.57 -52.60
CA ALA A 127 51.30 14.97 -52.24
C ALA A 127 49.80 15.30 -52.05
N VAL A 128 49.11 14.46 -51.28
CA VAL A 128 47.68 14.51 -51.01
C VAL A 128 47.48 14.71 -49.51
N ASN A 129 46.38 15.37 -49.14
CA ASN A 129 45.95 15.51 -47.76
C ASN A 129 45.87 14.13 -47.07
N PRO A 130 46.63 13.91 -45.98
CA PRO A 130 46.70 12.61 -45.32
C PRO A 130 45.34 12.05 -44.90
N PHE A 131 44.38 12.90 -44.49
CA PHE A 131 43.03 12.48 -44.12
C PHE A 131 42.26 11.84 -45.28
N TRP A 132 42.48 12.31 -46.50
CA TRP A 132 41.78 11.85 -47.70
C TRP A 132 42.60 10.84 -48.52
N SER A 133 43.81 10.50 -48.08
CA SER A 133 44.74 9.63 -48.81
C SER A 133 44.13 8.25 -49.09
N ASP A 134 43.55 7.60 -48.07
CA ASP A 134 42.88 6.30 -48.22
C ASP A 134 41.68 6.37 -49.17
N ALA A 135 40.88 7.44 -49.10
CA ALA A 135 39.73 7.63 -49.99
C ALA A 135 40.18 7.83 -51.46
N ILE A 136 41.31 8.53 -51.68
CA ILE A 136 41.91 8.71 -53.00
C ILE A 136 42.52 7.40 -53.52
N ALA A 137 43.20 6.63 -52.66
CA ALA A 137 43.73 5.32 -53.02
C ALA A 137 42.60 4.34 -53.39
N LEU A 138 41.48 4.38 -52.67
CA LEU A 138 40.31 3.55 -52.93
C LEU A 138 39.60 3.99 -54.22
N LEU A 139 39.43 5.30 -54.45
CA LEU A 139 38.95 5.84 -55.73
C LEU A 139 39.84 5.41 -56.90
N ARG A 140 41.16 5.49 -56.72
CA ARG A 140 42.15 5.10 -57.73
C ARG A 140 42.03 3.63 -58.10
N THR A 141 41.92 2.77 -57.09
CA THR A 141 41.87 1.32 -57.25
C THR A 141 40.54 0.85 -57.84
N LEU A 142 39.41 1.36 -57.33
CA LEU A 142 38.09 0.85 -57.69
C LEU A 142 37.49 1.51 -58.94
N ALA A 143 37.81 2.78 -59.22
CA ALA A 143 37.15 3.53 -60.29
C ALA A 143 38.12 4.05 -61.36
N ILE A 144 39.24 4.68 -60.99
CA ILE A 144 40.14 5.32 -61.96
C ILE A 144 40.90 4.28 -62.79
N SER A 145 41.58 3.32 -62.16
CA SER A 145 42.38 2.33 -62.89
C SER A 145 41.52 1.49 -63.85
N PRO A 146 40.36 0.95 -63.42
CA PRO A 146 39.51 0.14 -64.30
C PRO A 146 38.81 0.91 -65.43
N LEU A 147 38.55 2.22 -65.28
CA LEU A 147 37.77 2.99 -66.27
C LEU A 147 38.60 3.97 -67.09
N LEU A 148 39.65 4.56 -66.53
CA LEU A 148 40.47 5.60 -67.15
C LEU A 148 41.89 5.13 -67.47
N GLY A 149 42.26 3.90 -67.09
CA GLY A 149 43.55 3.27 -67.40
C GLY A 149 44.45 3.06 -66.19
N ASP A 150 45.18 1.95 -66.20
CA ASP A 150 46.08 1.55 -65.12
C ASP A 150 47.27 2.49 -64.95
N GLY A 151 47.77 2.60 -63.70
CA GLY A 151 49.00 3.31 -63.40
C GLY A 151 48.91 4.83 -63.41
N LYS A 152 47.73 5.42 -63.58
CA LYS A 152 47.54 6.88 -63.47
C LYS A 152 48.00 7.42 -62.12
N GLN A 153 48.80 8.48 -62.17
CA GLN A 153 49.34 9.17 -60.99
C GLN A 153 48.66 10.51 -60.74
N THR A 154 47.97 11.06 -61.74
CA THR A 154 47.24 12.31 -61.66
C THR A 154 45.88 12.20 -62.34
N LEU A 155 44.94 13.06 -61.96
CA LEU A 155 43.59 13.14 -62.53
C LEU A 155 43.27 14.58 -62.93
N ASP A 156 42.88 14.77 -64.20
CA ASP A 156 42.47 16.08 -64.71
C ASP A 156 40.98 16.35 -64.50
N GLU A 157 40.56 17.62 -64.56
CA GLU A 157 39.15 17.99 -64.36
C GLU A 157 38.23 17.39 -65.45
N SER A 158 38.71 17.31 -66.69
CA SER A 158 37.99 16.68 -67.81
C SER A 158 37.78 15.19 -67.57
N GLU A 159 38.80 14.50 -67.08
CA GLU A 159 38.78 13.08 -66.73
C GLU A 159 37.89 12.80 -65.53
N TRP A 160 37.89 13.69 -64.55
CA TRP A 160 36.97 13.64 -63.42
C TRP A 160 35.50 13.79 -63.86
N LYS A 161 35.21 14.71 -64.78
CA LYS A 161 33.86 14.83 -65.38
C LYS A 161 33.49 13.60 -66.21
N GLN A 162 34.44 13.03 -66.97
CA GLN A 162 34.23 11.80 -67.71
C GLN A 162 33.90 10.63 -66.77
N LEU A 163 34.63 10.49 -65.66
CA LEU A 163 34.37 9.46 -64.65
C LEU A 163 32.98 9.63 -64.04
N GLN A 164 32.60 10.85 -63.68
CA GLN A 164 31.24 11.14 -63.19
C GLN A 164 30.17 10.76 -64.21
N GLY A 165 30.39 11.04 -65.49
CA GLY A 165 29.50 10.70 -66.60
C GLY A 165 29.31 9.20 -66.79
N ARG A 166 30.39 8.39 -66.66
CA ARG A 166 30.31 6.92 -66.76
C ARG A 166 29.41 6.28 -65.70
N PHE A 167 29.23 6.93 -64.56
CA PHE A 167 28.35 6.45 -63.49
C PHE A 167 26.95 7.07 -63.52
N ALA A 168 26.61 7.94 -64.49
CA ALA A 168 25.31 8.60 -64.52
C ALA A 168 24.14 7.61 -64.64
N ALA A 169 24.26 6.61 -65.52
CA ALA A 169 23.26 5.55 -65.68
C ALA A 169 23.17 4.66 -64.43
N THR A 170 24.30 4.32 -63.81
CA THR A 170 24.32 3.58 -62.53
C THR A 170 23.60 4.36 -61.42
N ARG A 171 23.85 5.67 -61.28
CA ARG A 171 23.18 6.52 -60.27
C ARG A 171 21.67 6.59 -60.51
N ALA A 172 21.23 6.76 -61.76
CA ALA A 172 19.81 6.76 -62.11
C ALA A 172 19.13 5.42 -61.78
N TRP A 173 19.81 4.30 -62.07
CA TRP A 173 19.33 2.96 -61.73
C TRP A 173 19.25 2.72 -60.21
N VAL A 174 20.28 3.12 -59.46
CA VAL A 174 20.29 3.02 -57.98
C VAL A 174 19.17 3.88 -57.36
N ALA A 175 18.90 5.07 -57.91
CA ALA A 175 17.82 5.94 -57.43
C ALA A 175 16.42 5.33 -57.68
N ALA A 176 16.25 4.51 -58.71
CA ALA A 176 14.99 3.82 -59.05
C ALA A 176 14.81 2.46 -58.34
N LYS A 177 15.53 2.22 -57.24
CA LYS A 177 15.54 0.92 -56.54
C LYS A 177 14.21 0.57 -55.90
N THR A 178 13.79 -0.68 -56.11
CA THR A 178 12.59 -1.28 -55.49
C THR A 178 12.96 -2.56 -54.74
N GLY A 179 12.11 -2.97 -53.78
CA GLY A 179 12.36 -4.17 -52.96
C GLY A 179 13.50 -4.03 -51.92
N ALA A 180 13.80 -2.80 -51.48
CA ALA A 180 14.88 -2.51 -50.53
C ALA A 180 14.90 -3.37 -49.24
N PRO A 181 13.76 -3.75 -48.63
CA PRO A 181 13.76 -4.60 -47.42
C PRO A 181 14.44 -5.97 -47.59
N ILE A 182 14.56 -6.47 -48.83
CA ILE A 182 15.04 -7.81 -49.17
C ILE A 182 16.50 -7.83 -49.61
N GLU A 183 17.08 -6.66 -49.88
CA GLU A 183 18.46 -6.53 -50.35
C GLU A 183 19.48 -7.29 -49.50
N LYS A 184 19.30 -7.32 -48.17
CA LYS A 184 20.19 -8.02 -47.24
C LYS A 184 20.35 -9.53 -47.53
N LEU A 185 19.40 -10.13 -48.26
CA LEU A 185 19.49 -11.53 -48.68
C LEU A 185 20.43 -11.72 -49.89
N GLY A 186 20.67 -10.66 -50.67
CA GLY A 186 21.48 -10.68 -51.87
C GLY A 186 20.77 -11.27 -53.10
N ARG A 187 21.19 -10.81 -54.28
CA ARG A 187 20.64 -11.19 -55.60
C ARG A 187 20.51 -12.69 -55.79
N VAL A 188 21.57 -13.46 -55.50
CA VAL A 188 21.61 -14.91 -55.73
C VAL A 188 20.55 -15.63 -54.90
N ARG A 189 20.41 -15.28 -53.63
CA ARG A 189 19.43 -15.92 -52.74
C ARG A 189 18.00 -15.57 -53.12
N VAL A 190 17.74 -14.32 -53.49
CA VAL A 190 16.40 -13.88 -53.91
C VAL A 190 15.94 -14.66 -55.14
N ARG A 191 16.80 -14.81 -56.15
CA ARG A 191 16.50 -15.61 -57.35
C ARG A 191 16.25 -17.08 -57.04
N ALA A 192 17.07 -17.66 -56.17
CA ALA A 192 16.88 -19.05 -55.73
C ALA A 192 15.53 -19.24 -55.01
N LEU A 193 15.10 -18.28 -54.20
CA LEU A 193 13.80 -18.31 -53.52
C LEU A 193 12.64 -18.19 -54.51
N LEU A 194 12.72 -17.25 -55.46
CA LEU A 194 11.70 -17.02 -56.49
C LEU A 194 11.55 -18.22 -57.45
N ALA A 195 12.64 -18.92 -57.77
CA ALA A 195 12.62 -20.10 -58.63
C ALA A 195 12.14 -21.38 -57.90
N SER A 196 12.07 -21.36 -56.57
CA SER A 196 11.73 -22.53 -55.77
C SER A 196 10.23 -22.62 -55.46
N ALA A 197 9.77 -23.83 -55.12
CA ALA A 197 8.41 -24.06 -54.61
C ALA A 197 8.22 -23.62 -53.13
N VAL A 198 9.11 -22.80 -52.56
CA VAL A 198 9.01 -22.37 -51.15
C VAL A 198 7.74 -21.54 -50.92
N ARG A 199 7.37 -20.64 -51.84
CA ARG A 199 6.15 -19.84 -51.73
C ARG A 199 4.91 -20.72 -51.57
N ALA A 200 4.73 -21.67 -52.49
CA ALA A 200 3.60 -22.59 -52.49
C ALA A 200 3.56 -23.47 -51.23
N ARG A 201 4.72 -23.98 -50.78
CA ARG A 201 4.82 -24.77 -49.54
C ARG A 201 4.41 -23.99 -48.30
N ILE A 202 4.81 -22.72 -48.19
CA ILE A 202 4.40 -21.88 -47.05
C ILE A 202 2.91 -21.58 -47.11
N GLN A 203 2.37 -21.25 -48.28
CA GLN A 203 0.94 -20.99 -48.48
C GLN A 203 0.08 -22.21 -48.13
N ASP A 204 0.53 -23.41 -48.51
CA ASP A 204 -0.15 -24.66 -48.19
C ASP A 204 -0.12 -24.95 -46.67
N LEU A 205 1.00 -24.69 -45.98
CA LEU A 205 1.05 -24.80 -44.51
C LEU A 205 0.08 -23.83 -43.83
N ILE A 206 0.03 -22.58 -44.27
CA ILE A 206 -0.92 -21.57 -43.74
C ILE A 206 -2.36 -22.01 -44.01
N ALA A 207 -2.65 -22.53 -45.20
CA ALA A 207 -3.99 -23.01 -45.53
C ALA A 207 -4.42 -24.18 -44.63
N ARG A 208 -3.53 -25.15 -44.36
CA ARG A 208 -3.79 -26.26 -43.44
C ARG A 208 -4.02 -25.82 -42.01
N ASP A 209 -3.27 -24.82 -41.54
CA ASP A 209 -3.45 -24.26 -40.21
C ASP A 209 -4.83 -23.59 -40.05
N LEU A 210 -5.22 -22.79 -41.05
CA LEU A 210 -6.51 -22.11 -41.09
C LEU A 210 -7.71 -23.08 -41.17
N LEU A 211 -7.52 -24.34 -41.58
CA LEU A 211 -8.60 -25.35 -41.56
C LEU A 211 -9.14 -25.59 -40.16
N PHE A 212 -8.30 -25.45 -39.13
CA PHE A 212 -8.69 -25.69 -37.74
C PHE A 212 -9.10 -24.41 -36.99
N ALA A 213 -9.18 -23.27 -37.69
CA ALA A 213 -9.44 -21.98 -37.05
C ALA A 213 -10.75 -21.98 -36.25
N VAL A 214 -11.79 -22.62 -36.79
CA VAL A 214 -13.12 -22.70 -36.16
C VAL A 214 -13.08 -23.54 -34.87
N GLU A 215 -12.39 -24.67 -34.88
CA GLU A 215 -12.22 -25.55 -33.73
C GLU A 215 -11.44 -24.85 -32.61
N TYR A 216 -10.34 -24.18 -32.96
CA TYR A 216 -9.55 -23.43 -31.99
C TYR A 216 -10.31 -22.20 -31.45
N ASP A 217 -11.12 -21.53 -32.28
CA ASP A 217 -12.01 -20.45 -31.83
C ASP A 217 -13.03 -20.96 -30.81
N ALA A 218 -13.53 -22.19 -30.99
CA ALA A 218 -14.50 -22.82 -30.10
C ALA A 218 -13.92 -23.25 -28.74
N ILE A 219 -12.59 -23.38 -28.59
CA ILE A 219 -11.96 -23.71 -27.29
C ILE A 219 -12.27 -22.64 -26.24
N THR A 220 -12.22 -21.36 -26.61
CA THR A 220 -12.45 -20.25 -25.67
C THR A 220 -13.86 -20.25 -25.05
N PRO A 221 -14.97 -20.35 -25.83
CA PRO A 221 -16.31 -20.45 -25.25
C PRO A 221 -16.52 -21.76 -24.48
N VAL A 222 -15.92 -22.88 -24.90
CA VAL A 222 -15.98 -24.15 -24.14
C VAL A 222 -15.28 -24.00 -22.79
N GLU A 223 -14.09 -23.41 -22.75
CA GLU A 223 -13.38 -23.12 -21.50
C GLU A 223 -14.24 -22.23 -20.58
N LYS A 224 -14.83 -21.16 -21.13
CA LYS A 224 -15.75 -20.30 -20.40
C LYS A 224 -16.94 -21.10 -19.85
N LEU A 225 -17.56 -21.95 -20.66
CA LEU A 225 -18.68 -22.79 -20.25
C LEU A 225 -18.30 -23.74 -19.11
N VAL A 226 -17.14 -24.40 -19.21
CA VAL A 226 -16.63 -25.31 -18.18
C VAL A 226 -16.36 -24.56 -16.87
N ARG A 227 -15.71 -23.38 -16.94
CA ARG A 227 -15.46 -22.53 -15.76
C ARG A 227 -16.77 -22.07 -15.12
N LEU A 228 -17.75 -21.64 -15.93
CA LEU A 228 -19.08 -21.27 -15.43
C LEU A 228 -19.79 -22.47 -14.80
N HIS A 229 -19.80 -23.63 -15.44
CA HIS A 229 -20.43 -24.82 -14.91
C HIS A 229 -19.81 -25.24 -13.56
N ARG A 230 -18.48 -25.19 -13.45
CA ARG A 230 -17.75 -25.54 -12.22
C ARG A 230 -17.97 -24.53 -11.09
N ASP A 231 -17.85 -23.24 -11.37
CA ASP A 231 -17.66 -22.22 -10.33
C ASP A 231 -18.85 -21.27 -10.15
N LEU A 232 -19.74 -21.11 -11.14
CA LEU A 232 -20.80 -20.09 -11.10
C LEU A 232 -21.77 -20.32 -9.94
N TYR A 233 -22.19 -21.57 -9.71
CA TYR A 233 -23.07 -21.90 -8.58
C TYR A 233 -22.47 -21.46 -7.25
N ARG A 234 -21.20 -21.81 -7.01
CA ARG A 234 -20.47 -21.42 -5.79
C ARG A 234 -20.29 -19.92 -5.69
N LEU A 235 -19.99 -19.24 -6.80
CA LEU A 235 -19.87 -17.78 -6.83
C LEU A 235 -21.19 -17.11 -6.44
N LEU A 236 -22.30 -17.49 -7.06
CA LEU A 236 -23.63 -16.93 -6.78
C LEU A 236 -24.02 -17.13 -5.31
N HIS A 237 -23.71 -18.31 -4.76
CA HIS A 237 -23.97 -18.66 -3.36
C HIS A 237 -23.15 -17.87 -2.34
N ASN A 238 -22.02 -17.30 -2.74
CA ASN A 238 -21.08 -16.63 -1.85
C ASN A 238 -20.95 -15.13 -2.09
N PHE A 239 -21.51 -14.63 -3.21
CA PHE A 239 -21.40 -13.24 -3.62
C PHE A 239 -22.76 -12.56 -3.82
N VAL A 240 -23.76 -13.29 -4.35
CA VAL A 240 -25.08 -12.70 -4.65
C VAL A 240 -26.03 -12.86 -3.48
N ASN A 241 -26.30 -14.10 -3.05
CA ASN A 241 -27.29 -14.37 -2.01
C ASN A 241 -26.67 -14.75 -0.64
N PHE A 242 -25.37 -15.02 -0.59
CA PHE A 242 -24.66 -15.48 0.61
C PHE A 242 -25.27 -16.75 1.24
N ALA A 243 -25.95 -17.60 0.48
CA ALA A 243 -26.61 -18.82 0.97
C ALA A 243 -25.64 -19.74 1.72
N ASP A 244 -24.38 -19.83 1.27
CA ASP A 244 -23.38 -20.65 1.96
C ASP A 244 -22.94 -20.05 3.30
N PHE A 245 -22.97 -18.73 3.46
CA PHE A 245 -22.65 -18.09 4.73
C PHE A 245 -23.72 -18.34 5.79
N TYR A 246 -24.99 -18.38 5.40
CA TYR A 246 -26.11 -18.65 6.31
C TYR A 246 -26.41 -20.13 6.50
N SER A 247 -25.70 -21.02 5.81
CA SER A 247 -25.84 -22.47 5.95
C SER A 247 -25.11 -22.98 7.19
N LYS A 248 -25.64 -24.04 7.81
CA LYS A 248 -24.94 -24.77 8.89
C LYS A 248 -24.00 -25.85 8.35
N ASP A 249 -24.27 -26.34 7.14
CA ASP A 249 -23.60 -27.53 6.59
C ASP A 249 -22.41 -27.15 5.69
N ARG A 250 -22.31 -25.87 5.30
CA ARG A 250 -21.31 -25.40 4.34
C ARG A 250 -20.58 -24.18 4.88
N LEU A 251 -19.29 -24.10 4.58
CA LEU A 251 -18.47 -22.91 4.80
C LEU A 251 -18.44 -22.06 3.54
N SER A 252 -18.63 -20.75 3.72
CA SER A 252 -18.54 -19.79 2.63
C SER A 252 -17.12 -19.73 2.03
N VAL A 253 -16.97 -19.12 0.86
CA VAL A 253 -15.67 -18.98 0.17
C VAL A 253 -14.67 -18.16 0.99
N PHE A 254 -15.15 -17.11 1.66
CA PHE A 254 -14.31 -16.18 2.44
C PHE A 254 -13.98 -16.69 3.85
N GLN A 255 -14.72 -17.67 4.38
CA GLN A 255 -14.36 -18.33 5.64
C GLN A 255 -13.10 -19.19 5.43
N ALA A 256 -11.99 -18.75 6.00
CA ALA A 256 -10.67 -19.35 5.86
C ALA A 256 -10.48 -20.60 6.74
N GLY A 257 -11.32 -20.81 7.75
CA GLY A 257 -11.16 -21.89 8.71
C GLY A 257 -11.85 -21.63 10.04
N LYS A 258 -11.41 -22.34 11.10
CA LYS A 258 -11.91 -22.20 12.47
C LYS A 258 -10.78 -21.78 13.40
N LEU A 259 -11.00 -20.74 14.19
CA LEU A 259 -10.07 -20.30 15.24
C LEU A 259 -10.53 -20.82 16.60
N TYR A 260 -9.64 -21.47 17.33
CA TYR A 260 -9.83 -21.86 18.73
C TYR A 260 -9.03 -20.90 19.62
N LEU A 261 -9.73 -20.11 20.43
CA LEU A 261 -9.10 -19.13 21.31
C LEU A 261 -9.98 -18.88 22.54
N ASP A 262 -9.36 -18.84 23.73
CA ASP A 262 -10.06 -18.62 25.01
C ASP A 262 -11.24 -19.57 25.24
N SER A 263 -11.05 -20.87 24.98
CA SER A 263 -12.10 -21.92 25.09
C SER A 263 -13.30 -21.74 24.16
N ARG A 264 -13.16 -20.94 23.09
CA ARG A 264 -14.20 -20.68 22.10
C ARG A 264 -13.74 -21.11 20.72
N THR A 265 -14.70 -21.43 19.87
CA THR A 265 -14.45 -21.68 18.45
C THR A 265 -15.13 -20.61 17.61
N CYS A 266 -14.35 -19.85 16.86
CA CYS A 266 -14.85 -18.84 15.93
C CYS A 266 -14.81 -19.38 14.50
N GLU A 267 -15.99 -19.45 13.87
CA GLU A 267 -16.15 -19.91 12.49
C GLU A 267 -16.17 -18.75 11.48
N LEU A 268 -16.39 -17.52 11.94
CA LEU A 268 -16.17 -16.33 11.14
C LEU A 268 -14.70 -15.92 11.22
N ALA A 269 -13.86 -16.57 10.42
CA ALA A 269 -12.46 -16.18 10.25
C ALA A 269 -12.17 -15.91 8.77
N VAL A 270 -11.76 -14.70 8.45
CA VAL A 270 -11.40 -14.30 7.07
C VAL A 270 -9.91 -14.07 6.97
N ARG A 271 -9.31 -14.45 5.83
CA ARG A 271 -7.89 -14.15 5.57
C ARG A 271 -7.76 -12.66 5.25
N VAL A 272 -6.72 -12.04 5.81
CA VAL A 272 -6.44 -10.61 5.65
C VAL A 272 -5.00 -10.43 5.24
N GLU A 273 -4.73 -9.55 4.28
CA GLU A 273 -3.35 -9.22 3.88
C GLU A 273 -2.73 -8.19 4.81
N ASN A 274 -3.45 -7.09 5.10
CA ASN A 274 -2.97 -6.01 5.95
C ASN A 274 -3.99 -5.71 7.06
N PRO A 275 -3.70 -6.08 8.33
CA PRO A 275 -4.57 -5.81 9.48
C PRO A 275 -4.95 -4.34 9.65
N ASP A 276 -4.02 -3.41 9.40
CA ASP A 276 -4.23 -2.00 9.68
C ASP A 276 -5.16 -1.34 8.68
N LYS A 277 -4.93 -1.60 7.38
CA LYS A 277 -5.84 -1.14 6.32
C LYS A 277 -7.22 -1.78 6.48
N HIS A 278 -7.26 -3.08 6.78
CA HIS A 278 -8.52 -3.80 6.93
C HIS A 278 -9.32 -3.31 8.15
N ALA A 279 -8.66 -2.97 9.26
CA ALA A 279 -9.32 -2.54 10.48
C ALA A 279 -10.10 -1.22 10.32
N ALA A 280 -9.61 -0.31 9.48
CA ALA A 280 -10.24 0.99 9.23
C ALA A 280 -11.69 0.85 8.69
N LEU A 281 -11.89 -0.07 7.75
CA LEU A 281 -13.21 -0.32 7.16
C LEU A 281 -14.02 -1.36 7.96
N ALA A 282 -13.37 -2.44 8.41
CA ALA A 282 -14.04 -3.52 9.12
C ALA A 282 -14.61 -3.12 10.48
N GLY A 283 -14.12 -2.04 11.10
CA GLY A 283 -14.71 -1.48 12.32
C GLY A 283 -16.18 -1.05 12.16
N LEU A 284 -16.62 -0.77 10.93
CA LEU A 284 -18.03 -0.44 10.63
C LEU A 284 -18.97 -1.64 10.72
N SER A 285 -18.45 -2.87 10.73
CA SER A 285 -19.23 -4.12 10.83
C SER A 285 -19.99 -4.30 12.15
N LYS A 286 -19.60 -3.56 13.19
CA LYS A 286 -20.10 -3.69 14.58
C LYS A 286 -19.87 -5.08 15.20
N ILE A 287 -18.93 -5.85 14.65
CA ILE A 287 -18.49 -7.15 15.19
C ILE A 287 -17.19 -6.92 15.98
N TYR A 288 -17.00 -7.69 17.05
CA TYR A 288 -15.72 -7.71 17.76
C TYR A 288 -14.75 -8.55 16.93
N LEU A 289 -13.65 -7.95 16.48
CA LEU A 289 -12.70 -8.61 15.59
C LEU A 289 -11.35 -8.74 16.30
N ALA A 290 -10.79 -9.95 16.33
CA ALA A 290 -9.41 -10.18 16.71
C ALA A 290 -8.62 -10.56 15.45
N TYR A 291 -7.57 -9.79 15.16
CA TYR A 291 -6.60 -10.09 14.13
C TYR A 291 -5.54 -10.99 14.72
N CYS A 292 -5.33 -12.14 14.10
CA CYS A 292 -4.32 -13.10 14.52
C CYS A 292 -3.27 -13.26 13.42
N GLU A 293 -2.00 -13.19 13.80
CA GLU A 293 -0.91 -13.71 12.97
C GLU A 293 -0.85 -15.22 13.21
N CYS A 294 -1.03 -15.98 12.15
CA CYS A 294 -1.00 -17.43 12.15
C CYS A 294 0.30 -17.90 11.51
N THR A 295 1.08 -18.69 12.25
CA THR A 295 2.34 -19.26 11.76
C THR A 295 2.28 -20.78 11.76
N ARG A 296 2.78 -21.40 10.71
CA ARG A 296 2.83 -22.86 10.61
C ARG A 296 4.22 -23.34 10.99
N ILE A 297 4.35 -24.00 12.15
CA ILE A 297 5.63 -24.52 12.63
C ILE A 297 6.30 -25.42 11.59
N ALA A 298 5.52 -26.31 10.96
CA ALA A 298 6.05 -27.33 10.05
C ALA A 298 6.68 -26.78 8.76
N THR A 299 6.22 -25.64 8.23
CA THR A 299 6.72 -25.08 6.96
C THR A 299 7.23 -23.65 7.05
N GLY A 300 7.08 -22.98 8.21
CA GLY A 300 7.44 -21.57 8.38
C GLY A 300 6.51 -20.59 7.66
N GLU A 301 5.44 -21.07 7.03
CA GLU A 301 4.45 -20.21 6.36
C GLU A 301 3.75 -19.31 7.35
N LYS A 302 3.44 -18.08 6.92
CA LYS A 302 2.69 -17.09 7.70
C LYS A 302 1.43 -16.69 6.97
N MET A 303 0.35 -16.51 7.72
CA MET A 303 -0.88 -15.93 7.23
C MET A 303 -1.54 -15.10 8.33
N THR A 304 -2.37 -14.15 7.95
CA THR A 304 -3.08 -13.30 8.89
C THR A 304 -4.57 -13.52 8.73
N VAL A 305 -5.30 -13.63 9.84
CA VAL A 305 -6.75 -13.81 9.84
C VAL A 305 -7.43 -12.79 10.75
N ALA A 306 -8.61 -12.32 10.35
CA ALA A 306 -9.52 -11.59 11.22
C ALA A 306 -10.65 -12.53 11.66
N ALA A 307 -10.72 -12.81 12.96
CA ALA A 307 -11.75 -13.65 13.56
C ALA A 307 -12.81 -12.79 14.25
N GLY A 308 -14.08 -13.02 13.91
CA GLY A 308 -15.24 -12.38 14.53
C GLY A 308 -15.72 -13.13 15.76
N PHE A 309 -15.75 -12.45 16.90
CA PHE A 309 -16.32 -12.94 18.14
C PHE A 309 -17.76 -12.41 18.26
N THR A 310 -18.72 -13.33 18.18
CA THR A 310 -20.15 -12.99 18.12
C THR A 310 -20.94 -13.50 19.32
N ALA A 311 -20.35 -14.34 20.17
CA ALA A 311 -20.91 -14.83 21.43
C ALA A 311 -19.84 -14.86 22.56
N GLY A 312 -20.28 -14.72 23.82
CA GLY A 312 -19.41 -14.67 25.00
C GLY A 312 -19.15 -13.26 25.56
N ASP A 313 -17.93 -13.05 26.06
CA ASP A 313 -17.41 -11.79 26.65
C ASP A 313 -16.06 -11.37 26.02
N SER A 314 -15.49 -10.24 26.43
CA SER A 314 -14.23 -9.73 25.86
C SER A 314 -13.06 -9.76 26.86
N ASP A 315 -13.19 -10.41 28.01
CA ASP A 315 -12.27 -10.20 29.13
C ASP A 315 -10.86 -10.70 28.85
N ASN A 316 -10.77 -11.75 28.03
CA ASN A 316 -9.56 -12.53 27.79
C ASN A 316 -9.01 -12.38 26.36
N LEU A 317 -9.59 -11.49 25.55
CA LEU A 317 -9.23 -11.29 24.16
C LEU A 317 -8.21 -10.13 24.05
N LEU A 318 -7.00 -10.39 24.53
CA LEU A 318 -5.91 -9.41 24.61
C LEU A 318 -4.87 -9.65 23.53
N VAL A 319 -4.22 -8.57 23.07
CA VAL A 319 -3.05 -8.67 22.18
C VAL A 319 -1.96 -9.50 22.86
N GLY A 320 -1.32 -10.40 22.10
CA GLY A 320 -0.32 -11.36 22.58
C GLY A 320 -0.91 -12.70 23.03
N ARG A 321 -2.25 -12.85 23.09
CA ARG A 321 -2.85 -14.15 23.43
C ARG A 321 -2.74 -15.13 22.28
N ASN A 322 -2.37 -16.37 22.62
CA ASN A 322 -2.25 -17.46 21.67
C ASN A 322 -3.55 -18.28 21.56
N GLY A 323 -3.72 -18.88 20.40
CA GLY A 323 -4.78 -19.81 20.03
C GLY A 323 -4.32 -20.70 18.87
N ILE A 324 -5.21 -21.56 18.39
CA ILE A 324 -4.91 -22.49 17.29
C ILE A 324 -5.91 -22.25 16.17
N PHE A 325 -5.42 -22.04 14.96
CA PHE A 325 -6.24 -21.86 13.77
C PHE A 325 -6.16 -23.11 12.88
N TYR A 326 -7.31 -23.66 12.51
CA TYR A 326 -7.40 -24.73 11.53
C TYR A 326 -7.93 -24.18 10.21
N ASP A 327 -7.16 -24.34 9.14
CA ASP A 327 -7.60 -23.92 7.81
C ASP A 327 -8.66 -24.87 7.23
N ARG A 328 -9.20 -24.52 6.06
CA ARG A 328 -10.18 -25.37 5.34
C ARG A 328 -9.67 -26.76 4.96
N LYS A 329 -8.35 -26.96 4.92
CA LYS A 329 -7.70 -28.25 4.61
C LYS A 329 -7.43 -29.06 5.88
N GLY A 330 -7.83 -28.57 7.06
CA GLY A 330 -7.60 -29.20 8.34
C GLY A 330 -6.16 -29.05 8.86
N ARG A 331 -5.36 -28.14 8.28
CA ARG A 331 -3.99 -27.86 8.72
C ARG A 331 -4.02 -26.88 9.89
N ASP A 332 -3.20 -27.16 10.89
CA ASP A 332 -3.02 -26.38 12.10
C ASP A 332 -2.01 -25.24 11.92
N TRP A 333 -2.31 -24.13 12.58
CA TRP A 333 -1.51 -22.91 12.60
C TRP A 333 -1.55 -22.33 14.01
N ASP A 334 -0.40 -21.91 14.53
CA ASP A 334 -0.30 -21.18 15.79
C ASP A 334 -0.77 -19.75 15.55
N ALA A 335 -1.83 -19.35 16.23
CA ALA A 335 -2.44 -18.04 16.07
C ALA A 335 -2.15 -17.15 17.27
N THR A 336 -1.61 -15.95 17.06
CA THR A 336 -1.39 -14.96 18.13
C THR A 336 -2.14 -13.68 17.80
N ILE A 337 -2.92 -13.16 18.76
CA ILE A 337 -3.66 -11.90 18.57
C ILE A 337 -2.67 -10.74 18.46
N VAL A 338 -2.69 -10.03 17.33
CA VAL A 338 -1.85 -8.84 17.10
C VAL A 338 -2.64 -7.54 17.27
N LYS A 339 -3.95 -7.58 17.01
CA LYS A 339 -4.82 -6.39 17.08
C LYS A 339 -6.25 -6.78 17.36
N VAL A 340 -6.99 -5.88 18.01
CA VAL A 340 -8.39 -6.09 18.36
C VAL A 340 -9.22 -4.85 18.01
N ILE A 341 -10.42 -5.07 17.49
CA ILE A 341 -11.47 -4.05 17.36
C ILE A 341 -12.57 -4.36 18.35
N GLU A 342 -12.75 -3.45 19.31
CA GLU A 342 -13.73 -3.64 20.37
C GLU A 342 -15.14 -3.23 19.94
N ASN A 343 -16.05 -4.19 19.89
CA ASN A 343 -17.49 -3.99 19.80
C ASN A 343 -18.23 -4.92 20.79
N PRO A 344 -19.46 -4.60 21.23
CA PRO A 344 -20.18 -5.48 22.14
C PRO A 344 -20.37 -6.90 21.57
N ILE A 345 -20.03 -7.92 22.36
CA ILE A 345 -20.17 -9.34 21.97
C ILE A 345 -21.55 -9.85 22.36
N SER A 346 -22.02 -9.55 23.58
CA SER A 346 -23.35 -9.94 24.07
C SER A 346 -24.01 -8.87 24.95
N ILE A 347 -25.34 -8.92 25.08
CA ILE A 347 -26.10 -7.99 25.95
C ILE A 347 -25.72 -8.20 27.42
N ARG A 348 -25.49 -9.45 27.83
CA ARG A 348 -25.08 -9.81 29.21
C ARG A 348 -23.74 -9.21 29.58
N GLN A 349 -22.78 -9.23 28.65
CA GLN A 349 -21.49 -8.57 28.82
C GLN A 349 -21.68 -7.04 28.97
N ALA A 350 -22.56 -6.45 28.17
CA ALA A 350 -22.81 -5.00 28.19
C ALA A 350 -23.39 -4.48 29.52
N PHE A 351 -24.14 -5.32 30.25
CA PHE A 351 -24.65 -4.98 31.59
C PHE A 351 -23.50 -4.66 32.57
N TRP A 352 -22.43 -5.45 32.54
CA TRP A 352 -21.28 -5.29 33.45
C TRP A 352 -20.19 -4.34 32.93
N ALA A 353 -20.26 -3.93 31.66
CA ALA A 353 -19.23 -3.13 31.01
C ALA A 353 -18.95 -1.77 31.69
N PRO A 354 -19.96 -0.99 32.15
CA PRO A 354 -19.71 0.28 32.85
C PRO A 354 -18.88 0.10 34.13
N TYR A 355 -19.20 -0.93 34.92
CA TYR A 355 -18.50 -1.22 36.17
C TYR A 355 -17.06 -1.67 35.92
N LYS A 356 -16.83 -2.54 34.93
CA LYS A 356 -15.47 -2.95 34.55
C LYS A 356 -14.63 -1.78 34.06
N ARG A 357 -15.21 -0.86 33.29
CA ARG A 357 -14.51 0.37 32.88
C ARG A 357 -14.18 1.28 34.05
N ALA A 358 -15.10 1.41 35.01
CA ALA A 358 -14.85 2.19 36.23
C ALA A 358 -13.71 1.59 37.05
N ILE A 359 -13.69 0.26 37.23
CA ILE A 359 -12.60 -0.44 37.92
C ILE A 359 -11.27 -0.21 37.20
N ARG A 360 -11.20 -0.43 35.88
CA ARG A 360 -9.99 -0.18 35.09
C ARG A 360 -9.53 1.27 35.16
N PHE A 361 -10.47 2.22 35.15
CA PHE A 361 -10.14 3.64 35.31
C PHE A 361 -9.53 3.93 36.68
N VAL A 362 -10.05 3.33 37.75
CA VAL A 362 -9.49 3.44 39.10
C VAL A 362 -8.10 2.78 39.16
N GLU A 363 -7.94 1.59 38.59
CA GLU A 363 -6.64 0.91 38.46
C GLU A 363 -5.64 1.77 37.70
N ASP A 364 -6.02 2.37 36.57
CA ASP A 364 -5.18 3.27 35.79
C ASP A 364 -4.82 4.54 36.58
N MET A 365 -5.74 5.10 37.36
CA MET A 365 -5.47 6.25 38.23
C MET A 365 -4.50 5.89 39.36
N VAL A 366 -4.66 4.70 39.95
CA VAL A 366 -3.75 4.18 40.97
C VAL A 366 -2.38 3.89 40.37
N ALA A 367 -2.31 3.25 39.21
CA ALA A 367 -1.07 2.95 38.50
C ALA A 367 -0.35 4.24 38.06
N LYS A 368 -1.06 5.24 37.53
CA LYS A 368 -0.50 6.55 37.19
C LYS A 368 -0.01 7.30 38.43
N ARG A 369 -0.73 7.20 39.55
CA ARG A 369 -0.31 7.81 40.82
C ARG A 369 0.88 7.08 41.44
N ALA A 370 0.95 5.75 41.32
CA ALA A 370 2.10 4.96 41.73
C ALA A 370 3.32 5.30 40.86
N ALA A 371 3.17 5.35 39.53
CA ALA A 371 4.24 5.76 38.63
C ALA A 371 4.70 7.22 38.86
N ALA A 372 3.78 8.13 39.18
CA ALA A 372 4.13 9.52 39.54
C ALA A 372 4.79 9.61 40.93
N ALA A 373 4.40 8.75 41.88
CA ALA A 373 5.04 8.65 43.18
C ALA A 373 6.44 8.01 43.09
N ASP A 374 6.61 7.00 42.23
CA ASP A 374 7.89 6.38 41.90
C ASP A 374 8.80 7.41 41.23
N GLN A 375 8.31 8.16 40.22
CA GLN A 375 9.06 9.28 39.63
C GLN A 375 9.42 10.37 40.64
N ALA A 376 8.53 10.69 41.59
CA ALA A 376 8.83 11.64 42.66
C ALA A 376 9.84 11.07 43.69
N SER A 377 9.86 9.76 43.88
CA SER A 377 10.83 9.06 44.72
C SER A 377 12.21 8.95 44.05
N ASP A 378 12.25 8.68 42.74
CA ASP A 378 13.46 8.74 41.91
C ASP A 378 14.02 10.16 41.86
N ALA A 379 13.17 11.19 41.78
CA ALA A 379 13.59 12.58 41.88
C ALA A 379 14.22 12.90 43.25
N LYS A 380 13.70 12.33 44.34
CA LYS A 380 14.28 12.45 45.71
C LYS A 380 15.58 11.67 45.86
N LEU A 381 15.72 10.52 45.21
CA LEU A 381 16.98 9.76 45.15
C LEU A 381 18.03 10.51 44.33
N THR A 382 17.63 11.15 43.22
CA THR A 382 18.52 11.98 42.40
C THR A 382 18.93 13.28 43.14
N THR A 383 18.05 13.86 43.95
CA THR A 383 18.41 14.98 44.86
C THR A 383 19.21 14.55 46.10
N GLY A 384 19.03 13.32 46.58
CA GLY A 384 19.85 12.72 47.64
C GLY A 384 21.26 12.33 47.19
N ILE A 385 21.40 11.93 45.92
CA ILE A 385 22.70 11.64 45.29
C ILE A 385 23.45 12.93 44.90
N THR A 386 22.73 14.01 44.55
CA THR A 386 23.37 15.32 44.29
C THR A 386 23.71 16.11 45.57
N THR A 387 23.13 15.80 46.72
CA THR A 387 23.57 16.37 48.02
C THR A 387 24.73 15.59 48.66
N THR A 388 25.10 14.42 48.13
CA THR A 388 26.30 13.66 48.53
C THR A 388 27.45 13.73 47.49
N ALA A 389 27.24 14.36 46.33
CA ALA A 389 28.24 14.54 45.29
C ALA A 389 28.56 16.01 44.94
N ALA A 390 28.26 16.96 45.84
CA ALA A 390 28.57 18.39 45.67
C ALA A 390 29.41 18.96 46.82
N ALA A 391 30.49 18.24 47.17
CA ALA A 391 31.70 18.82 47.76
C ALA A 391 32.85 18.73 46.74
N ALA A 392 32.67 19.36 45.56
CA ALA A 392 33.74 19.75 44.64
C ALA A 392 33.20 20.74 43.58
N GLU A 393 33.70 21.98 43.67
CA GLU A 393 33.94 22.99 42.62
C GLU A 393 32.80 23.60 41.74
N THR A 394 32.47 24.86 42.08
CA THR A 394 32.28 26.09 41.27
C THR A 394 31.51 26.14 39.91
N GLY A 395 30.44 26.96 39.86
CA GLY A 395 30.30 28.09 38.88
C GLY A 395 29.14 28.16 37.86
N LYS A 396 28.07 28.95 38.17
CA LYS A 396 27.06 29.67 37.30
C LYS A 396 26.08 28.88 36.38
N PRO A 397 24.95 29.48 35.90
CA PRO A 397 23.74 30.07 36.54
C PRO A 397 22.42 29.28 36.18
N PRO A 398 21.22 29.60 36.72
CA PRO A 398 20.10 28.65 36.75
C PRO A 398 19.22 28.62 35.49
N VAL A 399 18.82 27.43 35.05
CA VAL A 399 17.75 27.22 34.05
C VAL A 399 16.47 26.76 34.75
N GLN A 400 15.35 27.30 34.25
CA GLN A 400 14.01 27.40 34.83
C GLN A 400 13.38 26.06 35.29
N LYS A 401 12.76 26.09 36.48
CA LYS A 401 11.76 25.08 36.87
C LYS A 401 10.51 25.22 36.00
N PRO A 402 9.99 24.14 35.37
CA PRO A 402 8.66 24.18 34.79
C PRO A 402 7.64 24.34 35.94
N LYS A 403 6.81 25.39 35.86
CA LYS A 403 5.67 25.58 36.75
C LYS A 403 4.72 24.39 36.54
N LEU A 404 4.47 23.61 37.60
CA LEU A 404 3.30 22.75 37.65
C LEU A 404 2.07 23.65 37.47
N ASP A 405 1.28 23.37 36.44
CA ASP A 405 0.05 24.08 36.16
C ASP A 405 -0.93 23.92 37.33
N LEU A 406 -1.06 24.98 38.12
CA LEU A 406 -2.02 25.07 39.21
C LEU A 406 -3.45 24.86 38.71
N THR A 407 -3.71 25.14 37.42
CA THR A 407 -4.97 24.94 36.68
C THR A 407 -5.29 23.47 36.45
N LEU A 408 -4.30 22.60 36.23
CA LEU A 408 -4.49 21.15 36.07
C LEU A 408 -4.80 20.49 37.43
N ILE A 409 -4.14 20.93 38.49
CA ILE A 409 -4.33 20.39 39.86
C ILE A 409 -5.64 20.89 40.49
N THR A 410 -6.02 22.15 40.25
CA THR A 410 -7.34 22.68 40.67
C THR A 410 -8.48 22.13 39.82
N GLY A 411 -8.28 21.92 38.51
CA GLY A 411 -9.28 21.28 37.64
C GLY A 411 -9.58 19.82 38.02
N ILE A 412 -8.54 19.04 38.38
CA ILE A 412 -8.70 17.69 38.92
C ILE A 412 -9.35 17.73 40.31
N GLY A 413 -8.99 18.70 41.17
CA GLY A 413 -9.57 18.87 42.50
C GLY A 413 -11.06 19.23 42.50
N VAL A 414 -11.50 20.11 41.58
CA VAL A 414 -12.90 20.53 41.44
C VAL A 414 -13.75 19.43 40.80
N ALA A 415 -13.22 18.67 39.84
CA ALA A 415 -13.91 17.51 39.27
C ALA A 415 -14.11 16.38 40.30
N ILE A 416 -13.10 16.12 41.15
CA ILE A 416 -13.20 15.15 42.25
C ILE A 416 -14.13 15.66 43.36
N GLY A 417 -14.11 16.96 43.67
CA GLY A 417 -15.02 17.59 44.64
C GLY A 417 -16.48 17.55 44.20
N GLY A 418 -16.75 17.76 42.91
CA GLY A 418 -18.09 17.61 42.31
C GLY A 418 -18.60 16.17 42.35
N ILE A 419 -17.74 15.19 42.06
CA ILE A 419 -18.09 13.76 42.19
C ILE A 419 -18.32 13.41 43.66
N ALA A 420 -17.49 13.87 44.59
CA ALA A 420 -17.66 13.59 46.01
C ALA A 420 -18.95 14.23 46.58
N THR A 421 -19.30 15.44 46.14
CA THR A 421 -20.53 16.13 46.57
C THR A 421 -21.78 15.47 45.97
N ALA A 422 -21.75 15.12 44.68
CA ALA A 422 -22.83 14.38 44.03
C ALA A 422 -23.00 12.98 44.63
N LEU A 423 -21.90 12.28 44.91
CA LEU A 423 -21.91 10.96 45.55
C LEU A 423 -22.41 11.06 47.01
N SER A 424 -22.04 12.10 47.75
CA SER A 424 -22.52 12.33 49.13
C SER A 424 -24.01 12.66 49.16
N GLY A 425 -24.48 13.56 48.28
CA GLY A 425 -25.91 13.87 48.14
C GLY A 425 -26.72 12.66 47.67
N PHE A 426 -26.13 11.83 46.81
CA PHE A 426 -26.72 10.57 46.35
C PHE A 426 -26.79 9.51 47.47
N LEU A 427 -25.74 9.36 48.28
CA LEU A 427 -25.72 8.45 49.43
C LEU A 427 -26.73 8.90 50.49
N LEU A 428 -26.85 10.21 50.74
CA LEU A 428 -27.89 10.78 51.61
C LEU A 428 -29.31 10.45 51.10
N ALA A 429 -29.57 10.63 49.80
CA ALA A 429 -30.85 10.26 49.18
C ALA A 429 -31.12 8.75 49.28
N LEU A 430 -30.11 7.90 49.04
CA LEU A 430 -30.23 6.44 49.08
C LEU A 430 -30.45 5.92 50.52
N PHE A 431 -29.75 6.47 51.51
CA PHE A 431 -29.96 6.13 52.92
C PHE A 431 -31.28 6.68 53.47
N GLY A 432 -31.81 7.76 52.90
CA GLY A 432 -33.13 8.32 53.22
C GLY A 432 -34.33 7.45 52.79
N LEU A 433 -34.12 6.44 51.91
CA LEU A 433 -35.19 5.55 51.42
C LEU A 433 -35.64 4.46 52.43
N GLY A 434 -34.93 4.29 53.56
CA GLY A 434 -35.30 3.34 54.61
C GLY A 434 -35.51 1.91 54.10
N LYS A 435 -36.73 1.36 54.23
CA LYS A 435 -37.09 -0.02 53.80
C LYS A 435 -37.03 -0.24 52.28
N TRP A 436 -37.07 0.83 51.47
CA TRP A 436 -37.00 0.79 50.01
C TRP A 436 -35.56 0.86 49.47
N MET A 437 -34.56 0.94 50.36
CA MET A 437 -33.14 1.02 50.00
C MET A 437 -32.67 -0.09 49.05
N PRO A 438 -33.10 -1.37 49.17
CA PRO A 438 -32.74 -2.40 48.19
C PRO A 438 -33.27 -2.11 46.78
N LEU A 439 -34.47 -1.52 46.67
CA LEU A 439 -35.06 -1.15 45.38
C LEU A 439 -34.32 0.04 44.75
N GLY A 440 -33.96 1.04 45.55
CA GLY A 440 -33.16 2.18 45.10
C GLY A 440 -31.78 1.76 44.58
N PHE A 441 -31.12 0.80 45.24
CA PHE A 441 -29.86 0.23 44.76
C PHE A 441 -30.05 -0.54 43.44
N GLY A 442 -31.10 -1.34 43.33
CA GLY A 442 -31.45 -2.02 42.08
C GLY A 442 -31.72 -1.04 40.93
N ALA A 443 -32.46 0.04 41.19
CA ALA A 443 -32.75 1.09 40.21
C ALA A 443 -31.49 1.83 39.75
N LEU A 444 -30.54 2.11 40.64
CA LEU A 444 -29.25 2.68 40.28
C LEU A 444 -28.45 1.74 39.37
N VAL A 445 -28.34 0.47 39.77
CA VAL A 445 -27.57 -0.53 39.02
C VAL A 445 -28.14 -0.68 37.61
N LEU A 446 -29.46 -0.66 37.48
CA LEU A 446 -30.18 -0.66 36.20
C LEU A 446 -29.99 0.66 35.44
N GLY A 447 -30.06 1.83 36.09
CA GLY A 447 -29.86 3.13 35.45
C GLY A 447 -28.49 3.28 34.80
N ILE A 448 -27.44 2.72 35.42
CA ILE A 448 -26.07 2.71 34.87
C ILE A 448 -25.93 1.68 33.72
N SER A 449 -26.55 0.51 33.85
CA SER A 449 -26.35 -0.61 32.90
C SER A 449 -27.28 -0.57 31.69
N LEU A 450 -28.51 -0.05 31.83
CA LEU A 450 -29.54 -0.07 30.80
C LEU A 450 -29.13 0.66 29.50
N PRO A 451 -28.52 1.88 29.55
CA PRO A 451 -28.06 2.54 28.32
C PRO A 451 -27.03 1.69 27.55
N SER A 452 -26.12 1.01 28.26
CA SER A 452 -25.11 0.14 27.65
C SER A 452 -25.74 -1.10 27.01
N MET A 453 -26.75 -1.68 27.66
CA MET A 453 -27.51 -2.81 27.09
C MET A 453 -28.29 -2.41 25.84
N VAL A 454 -28.92 -1.22 25.82
CA VAL A 454 -29.65 -0.72 24.65
C VAL A 454 -28.71 -0.49 23.47
N ILE A 455 -27.57 0.18 23.70
CA ILE A 455 -26.55 0.38 22.65
C ILE A 455 -26.01 -0.96 22.14
N ALA A 456 -25.75 -1.91 23.04
CA ALA A 456 -25.33 -3.24 22.64
C ALA A 456 -26.43 -3.92 21.80
N ALA A 457 -27.69 -3.94 22.23
CA ALA A 457 -28.79 -4.53 21.47
C ALA A 457 -28.93 -3.91 20.07
N LEU A 458 -28.78 -2.60 19.93
CA LEU A 458 -28.77 -1.91 18.62
C LEU A 458 -27.58 -2.35 17.75
N LYS A 459 -26.36 -2.30 18.29
CA LYS A 459 -25.14 -2.72 17.56
C LYS A 459 -25.21 -4.19 17.14
N LEU A 460 -25.69 -5.07 18.01
CA LEU A 460 -25.84 -6.50 17.74
C LEU A 460 -26.84 -6.77 16.60
N ARG A 461 -27.94 -6.01 16.51
CA ARG A 461 -28.92 -6.11 15.41
C ARG A 461 -28.44 -5.49 14.09
N GLN A 462 -27.43 -4.64 14.16
CA GLN A 462 -26.83 -3.95 13.01
C GLN A 462 -25.52 -4.60 12.52
N ARG A 463 -25.11 -5.74 13.09
CA ARG A 463 -23.92 -6.46 12.64
C ARG A 463 -24.03 -6.79 11.16
N ASN A 464 -23.00 -6.45 10.41
CA ASN A 464 -22.96 -6.62 8.96
C ASN A 464 -21.60 -7.16 8.52
N LEU A 465 -21.62 -8.20 7.70
CA LEU A 465 -20.43 -8.80 7.12
C LEU A 465 -19.81 -7.93 6.01
N GLY A 466 -20.60 -7.11 5.31
CA GLY A 466 -20.14 -6.30 4.16
C GLY A 466 -18.80 -5.57 4.39
N PRO A 467 -18.66 -4.73 5.43
CA PRO A 467 -17.41 -4.00 5.70
C PRO A 467 -16.18 -4.89 5.95
N ILE A 468 -16.36 -6.15 6.37
CA ILE A 468 -15.26 -7.11 6.53
C ILE A 468 -14.81 -7.64 5.16
N LEU A 469 -15.74 -7.89 4.24
CA LEU A 469 -15.42 -8.38 2.90
C LEU A 469 -14.89 -7.26 2.00
N ASP A 470 -15.50 -6.07 2.07
CA ASP A 470 -15.05 -4.90 1.33
C ASP A 470 -13.60 -4.52 1.70
N ALA A 471 -13.23 -4.74 2.96
CA ALA A 471 -11.86 -4.55 3.44
C ALA A 471 -10.85 -5.55 2.84
N ASN A 472 -11.32 -6.67 2.29
CA ASN A 472 -10.54 -7.65 1.52
C ASN A 472 -10.70 -7.47 0.00
N GLY A 473 -11.21 -6.32 -0.46
CA GLY A 473 -11.38 -6.01 -1.88
C GLY A 473 -12.57 -6.66 -2.56
N TRP A 474 -13.50 -7.26 -1.80
CA TRP A 474 -14.77 -7.73 -2.36
C TRP A 474 -15.67 -6.53 -2.64
N ALA A 475 -16.38 -6.51 -3.77
CA ALA A 475 -17.33 -5.44 -4.08
C ALA A 475 -18.75 -5.84 -3.67
N VAL A 476 -19.03 -5.92 -2.36
CA VAL A 476 -20.32 -6.40 -1.85
C VAL A 476 -21.26 -5.23 -1.54
N ASN A 477 -22.21 -4.98 -2.43
CA ASN A 477 -23.23 -3.94 -2.20
C ASN A 477 -24.34 -4.38 -1.21
N GLY A 478 -24.40 -5.67 -0.88
CA GLY A 478 -25.41 -6.27 -0.02
C GLY A 478 -25.12 -6.10 1.48
N ARG A 479 -26.16 -5.82 2.28
CA ARG A 479 -26.08 -5.86 3.75
C ARG A 479 -26.25 -7.31 4.24
N ALA A 480 -25.17 -8.08 4.22
CA ALA A 480 -25.13 -9.42 4.80
C ALA A 480 -25.19 -9.36 6.35
N LYS A 481 -26.42 -9.25 6.88
CA LYS A 481 -26.67 -9.03 8.31
C LYS A 481 -26.45 -10.29 9.14
N ILE A 482 -25.82 -10.12 10.30
CA ILE A 482 -25.68 -11.17 11.30
C ILE A 482 -26.61 -10.86 12.46
N ASN A 483 -27.75 -11.55 12.54
CA ASN A 483 -28.65 -11.42 13.68
C ASN A 483 -28.08 -12.14 14.92
N ILE A 484 -28.74 -11.98 16.07
CA ILE A 484 -28.28 -12.57 17.34
C ILE A 484 -28.20 -14.12 17.30
N PRO A 485 -29.23 -14.87 16.86
CA PRO A 485 -29.15 -16.33 16.86
C PRO A 485 -28.09 -16.87 15.88
N PHE A 486 -27.96 -16.28 14.70
CA PHE A 486 -26.91 -16.65 13.74
C PHE A 486 -25.51 -16.24 14.23
N GLY A 487 -25.38 -15.07 14.86
CA GLY A 487 -24.15 -14.70 15.56
C GLY A 487 -23.78 -15.71 16.66
N GLY A 488 -24.78 -16.26 17.36
CA GLY A 488 -24.59 -17.34 18.33
C GLY A 488 -24.01 -18.63 17.73
N SER A 489 -24.31 -18.95 16.46
CA SER A 489 -23.73 -20.13 15.80
C SER A 489 -22.31 -19.90 15.27
N LEU A 490 -21.92 -18.65 14.98
CA LEU A 490 -20.57 -18.33 14.48
C LEU A 490 -19.49 -18.34 15.57
N THR A 491 -19.86 -18.35 16.85
CA THR A 491 -18.93 -18.50 17.98
C THR A 491 -19.47 -19.52 18.97
N ALA A 492 -18.88 -20.71 19.00
CA ALA A 492 -19.25 -21.76 19.96
C ALA A 492 -18.61 -21.47 21.33
N LEU A 493 -19.43 -21.55 22.39
CA LEU A 493 -19.02 -21.41 23.78
C LEU A 493 -18.74 -22.79 24.40
N PRO A 494 -17.88 -22.89 25.42
CA PRO A 494 -17.57 -24.15 26.06
C PRO A 494 -18.84 -24.69 26.76
N LYS A 495 -19.33 -25.85 26.30
CA LYS A 495 -20.43 -26.59 26.91
C LYS A 495 -19.85 -27.81 27.62
N LEU A 496 -20.35 -28.09 28.82
CA LEU A 496 -20.01 -29.34 29.51
C LEU A 496 -20.53 -30.53 28.69
N PRO A 497 -19.77 -31.63 28.58
CA PRO A 497 -20.25 -32.86 27.97
C PRO A 497 -21.56 -33.33 28.62
N GLU A 498 -22.42 -33.98 27.84
CA GLU A 498 -23.67 -34.53 28.37
C GLU A 498 -23.39 -35.48 29.54
N HIS A 499 -24.21 -35.39 30.59
CA HIS A 499 -24.09 -36.14 31.84
C HIS A 499 -22.88 -35.82 32.74
N SER A 500 -22.03 -34.84 32.40
CA SER A 500 -20.97 -34.39 33.31
C SER A 500 -21.52 -33.48 34.43
N LYS A 501 -21.01 -33.65 35.66
CA LYS A 501 -21.32 -32.80 36.82
C LYS A 501 -20.11 -31.94 37.17
N ARG A 502 -20.32 -30.68 37.52
CA ARG A 502 -19.26 -29.83 38.10
C ARG A 502 -19.01 -30.28 39.53
N SER A 503 -17.80 -30.71 39.85
CA SER A 503 -17.38 -30.85 41.24
C SER A 503 -17.27 -29.45 41.84
N MET A 504 -17.98 -29.21 42.94
CA MET A 504 -17.85 -27.98 43.74
C MET A 504 -16.77 -28.13 44.81
N VAL A 505 -16.12 -29.29 44.88
CA VAL A 505 -15.01 -29.57 45.78
C VAL A 505 -13.73 -29.20 45.05
N ASP A 506 -13.18 -28.05 45.41
CA ASP A 506 -11.86 -27.58 44.98
C ASP A 506 -10.84 -27.83 46.11
N PRO A 507 -9.91 -28.80 45.94
CA PRO A 507 -8.90 -29.13 46.94
C PRO A 507 -7.90 -28.00 47.22
N TYR A 508 -7.80 -27.02 46.32
CA TYR A 508 -6.88 -25.89 46.39
C TYR A 508 -7.59 -24.55 46.56
N ALA A 509 -8.91 -24.55 46.84
CA ALA A 509 -9.63 -23.33 47.13
C ALA A 509 -8.99 -22.63 48.33
N ASP A 510 -8.58 -21.38 48.13
CA ASP A 510 -8.10 -20.53 49.21
C ASP A 510 -9.13 -20.54 50.33
N LYS A 511 -8.69 -20.93 51.54
CA LYS A 511 -9.52 -20.86 52.74
C LYS A 511 -9.89 -19.39 52.94
N LYS A 512 -11.10 -19.02 52.50
CA LYS A 512 -11.63 -17.67 52.66
C LYS A 512 -11.63 -17.36 54.15
N ARG A 513 -10.67 -16.56 54.60
CA ARG A 513 -10.71 -15.98 55.94
C ARG A 513 -11.99 -15.17 56.00
N PRO A 514 -12.84 -15.33 57.03
CA PRO A 514 -14.11 -14.63 57.11
C PRO A 514 -13.85 -13.17 57.50
N TRP A 515 -13.18 -12.41 56.63
CA TRP A 515 -12.84 -11.00 56.82
C TRP A 515 -14.08 -10.17 57.12
N MET A 516 -15.23 -10.54 56.53
CA MET A 516 -16.52 -9.94 56.80
C MET A 516 -17.03 -10.23 58.22
N LEU A 517 -16.74 -11.42 58.76
CA LEU A 517 -17.03 -11.75 60.16
C LEU A 517 -16.12 -10.96 61.09
N TYR A 518 -14.83 -10.82 60.76
CA TYR A 518 -13.90 -10.00 61.54
C TYR A 518 -14.29 -8.53 61.50
N THR A 519 -14.67 -7.96 60.34
CA THR A 519 -15.14 -6.57 60.27
C THR A 519 -16.45 -6.38 61.03
N ILE A 520 -17.41 -7.31 60.95
CA ILE A 520 -18.64 -7.27 61.75
C ILE A 520 -18.31 -7.34 63.25
N LEU A 521 -17.39 -8.21 63.67
CA LEU A 521 -16.95 -8.31 65.06
C LEU A 521 -16.27 -7.01 65.54
N THR A 522 -15.39 -6.43 64.73
CA THR A 522 -14.74 -5.16 65.07
C THR A 522 -15.76 -4.03 65.17
N VAL A 523 -16.74 -3.97 64.26
CA VAL A 523 -17.84 -2.99 64.32
C VAL A 523 -18.71 -3.21 65.56
N LEU A 524 -19.02 -4.47 65.91
CA LEU A 524 -19.76 -4.79 67.13
C LEU A 524 -19.00 -4.42 68.40
N VAL A 525 -17.69 -4.64 68.45
CA VAL A 525 -16.84 -4.24 69.58
C VAL A 525 -16.75 -2.72 69.69
N LEU A 526 -16.59 -2.01 68.57
CA LEU A 526 -16.60 -0.54 68.55
C LEU A 526 -17.96 0.02 68.95
N ALA A 527 -19.06 -0.60 68.48
CA ALA A 527 -20.41 -0.22 68.86
C ALA A 527 -20.67 -0.48 70.34
N ALA A 528 -20.26 -1.64 70.88
CA ALA A 528 -20.36 -1.95 72.30
C ALA A 528 -19.50 -1.00 73.16
N GLY A 529 -18.27 -0.71 72.72
CA GLY A 529 -17.40 0.27 73.36
C GLY A 529 -18.00 1.67 73.37
N TRP A 530 -18.58 2.10 72.25
CA TRP A 530 -19.32 3.35 72.16
C TRP A 530 -20.56 3.35 73.07
N MET A 531 -21.32 2.25 73.14
CA MET A 531 -22.48 2.13 74.03
C MET A 531 -22.09 2.18 75.51
N VAL A 532 -20.95 1.60 75.88
CA VAL A 532 -20.42 1.66 77.26
C VAL A 532 -19.92 3.08 77.57
N TYR A 533 -19.17 3.70 76.64
CA TYR A 533 -18.74 5.09 76.77
C TYR A 533 -19.93 6.04 76.91
N ASP A 534 -20.95 5.86 76.07
CA ASP A 534 -22.19 6.65 76.09
C ASP A 534 -22.95 6.49 77.41
N ARG A 535 -23.04 5.26 77.93
CA ARG A 535 -23.62 4.98 79.24
C ARG A 535 -22.85 5.67 80.38
N ILE A 536 -21.52 5.66 80.32
CA ILE A 536 -20.67 6.31 81.32
C ILE A 536 -20.82 7.83 81.25
N ALA A 537 -20.83 8.40 80.04
CA ALA A 537 -20.93 9.85 79.84
C ALA A 537 -22.33 10.41 80.16
N ASN A 538 -23.40 9.65 79.89
CA ASN A 538 -24.77 10.14 79.97
C ASN A 538 -25.62 9.47 81.08
N HIS A 539 -25.03 8.58 81.88
CA HIS A 539 -25.65 7.83 82.99
C HIS A 539 -26.94 7.03 82.65
N ARG A 540 -27.31 6.93 81.37
CA ARG A 540 -28.46 6.18 80.83
C ARG A 540 -28.05 5.50 79.52
N TRP A 541 -28.68 4.38 79.16
CA TRP A 541 -28.42 3.75 77.87
C TRP A 541 -29.05 4.56 76.72
N TRP A 542 -28.42 4.59 75.54
CA TRP A 542 -28.92 5.34 74.39
C TRP A 542 -30.33 4.93 73.93
N TRP A 543 -30.68 3.63 74.01
CA TRP A 543 -32.05 3.18 73.69
C TRP A 543 -33.08 3.68 74.70
N ASP A 544 -32.73 3.88 75.98
CA ASP A 544 -33.65 4.48 76.96
C ASP A 544 -33.96 5.93 76.62
N ARG A 545 -33.10 6.62 75.87
CA ARG A 545 -33.32 7.99 75.36
C ARG A 545 -34.12 8.02 74.07
N LEU A 546 -34.05 6.97 73.26
CA LEU A 546 -34.86 6.80 72.04
C LEU A 546 -36.32 6.44 72.35
N PHE A 547 -36.55 5.61 73.37
CA PHE A 547 -37.90 5.15 73.73
C PHE A 547 -38.56 5.98 74.85
N ASN A 548 -37.78 6.58 75.74
CA ASN A 548 -38.25 7.52 76.76
C ASN A 548 -37.41 8.81 76.69
N PRO A 549 -37.67 9.68 75.70
CA PRO A 549 -37.07 11.00 75.69
C PRO A 549 -37.42 11.70 77.01
N THR A 550 -36.39 12.17 77.72
CA THR A 550 -36.61 13.05 78.89
C THR A 550 -37.52 14.20 78.43
N PRO A 551 -38.61 14.51 79.15
CA PRO A 551 -39.41 15.67 78.82
C PRO A 551 -38.47 16.88 78.80
N THR A 552 -38.43 17.57 77.66
CA THR A 552 -37.82 18.89 77.54
C THR A 552 -38.34 19.73 78.70
N THR A 553 -37.45 20.13 79.60
CA THR A 553 -37.76 21.15 80.57
C THR A 553 -38.18 22.37 79.78
N GLU A 554 -39.47 22.70 79.82
CA GLU A 554 -39.94 24.03 79.46
C GLU A 554 -39.10 25.03 80.25
N THR A 555 -38.17 25.68 79.59
CA THR A 555 -37.65 26.96 80.08
C THR A 555 -38.83 27.93 80.01
N LYS A 556 -39.60 27.98 81.10
CA LYS A 556 -40.44 29.13 81.42
C LYS A 556 -39.55 30.36 81.38
N VAL A 557 -39.60 31.10 80.27
CA VAL A 557 -39.24 32.51 80.29
C VAL A 557 -40.37 33.19 81.06
N THR A 558 -40.13 33.40 82.35
CA THR A 558 -40.90 34.33 83.18
C THR A 558 -40.84 35.70 82.52
N VAL A 559 -41.97 36.10 81.94
CA VAL A 559 -42.26 37.47 81.57
C VAL A 559 -42.58 38.21 82.87
N ASP A 560 -41.66 39.08 83.31
CA ASP A 560 -41.93 40.04 84.37
C ASP A 560 -42.95 41.07 83.87
N ILE A 561 -44.08 41.13 84.56
CA ILE A 561 -45.14 42.10 84.33
C ILE A 561 -44.70 43.44 84.93
N LYS A 562 -44.46 44.44 84.08
CA LYS A 562 -44.62 45.85 84.44
C LYS A 562 -45.76 46.46 83.61
N THR A 563 -46.88 46.69 84.32
CA THR A 563 -47.83 47.81 84.19
C THR A 563 -48.40 48.19 82.81
N THR A 564 -49.71 47.93 82.67
CA THR A 564 -50.76 48.56 81.84
C THR A 564 -50.75 50.10 81.83
N PRO A 565 -51.58 50.84 81.03
CA PRO A 565 -52.59 50.48 80.00
C PRO A 565 -52.36 51.29 78.67
N ALA A 566 -53.19 51.34 77.61
CA ALA A 566 -54.63 51.28 77.40
C ALA A 566 -54.96 51.17 75.87
N GLU A 567 -56.25 50.94 75.58
CA GLU A 567 -57.00 51.21 74.32
C GLU A 567 -56.69 50.37 73.06
N ALA A 568 -57.61 50.12 72.14
CA ALA A 568 -59.08 49.97 72.07
C ALA A 568 -59.40 49.68 70.58
N THR A 569 -60.50 48.98 70.30
CA THR A 569 -61.18 48.83 68.99
C THR A 569 -60.41 48.05 67.90
N GLY A 570 -61.00 47.24 67.02
CA GLY A 570 -62.38 46.92 66.69
C GLY A 570 -62.43 46.46 65.21
N THR A 571 -63.30 45.51 64.87
CA THR A 571 -63.75 45.15 63.49
C THR A 571 -62.68 44.61 62.51
N GLY A 572 -62.91 43.74 61.54
CA GLY A 572 -64.10 43.15 60.94
C GLY A 572 -63.74 42.66 59.53
N SER A 573 -64.29 41.51 59.13
CA SER A 573 -64.58 41.06 57.75
C SER A 573 -63.47 40.75 56.72
N ALA A 574 -63.73 39.64 56.00
CA ALA A 574 -63.80 39.50 54.53
C ALA A 574 -62.73 38.63 53.82
N THR A 575 -63.17 37.40 53.52
CA THR A 575 -63.28 36.72 52.21
C THR A 575 -62.47 37.16 50.97
N ALA A 576 -62.24 36.11 50.15
CA ALA A 576 -61.93 36.03 48.70
C ALA A 576 -60.43 35.84 48.38
N ALA A 577 -59.99 34.66 47.91
CA ALA A 577 -60.24 33.98 46.62
C ALA A 577 -59.41 34.54 45.46
N VAL A 578 -58.98 33.59 44.60
CA VAL A 578 -58.50 33.72 43.22
C VAL A 578 -56.97 33.76 43.02
N THR A 579 -56.47 32.57 42.63
CA THR A 579 -55.47 32.23 41.59
C THR A 579 -54.62 33.34 40.97
N HIS A 580 -53.31 33.05 40.88
CA HIS A 580 -52.67 32.71 39.60
C HIS A 580 -51.52 31.72 39.80
#